data_AF-A0A4P7PEZ1-F1
#
_entry.id   AF-A0A4P7PEZ1-F1
#
_cell.length_a   1.000
_cell.length_b   1.000
_cell.length_c   1.000
_cell.angle_alpha   90.00
_cell.angle_beta   90.00
_cell.angle_gamma   90.00
#
_symmetry.space_group_name_H-M   'P 1'
#
loop_
_entity.id
_entity.type
_entity.pdbx_description
1 polymer ?
#
loop_
_entity_poly.entity_id
_entity_poly.type
_entity_poly.pdbx_seq_one_letter_code
_entity_poly.pdbx_strand_id
1 'polypeptide(L)'
;MMDWRDTVVAAETSLRDAIVRIDNCATQLALVLDAQQKLVGTLSDGDVRRAVLRDVSLDTPVAQVMNRCPITARASSSQCEQLALMRRNVIHHLPLLDEQQHVVGLSTLDALTGIIERPNWVVLMAGGLGERLRPLTESCPKPMLTIAGKPILECILEKFVEQGFRNFFLSVNYLANVVRDHFGDGSRWGVRIQYLEENKRLGTAGALSLLTTRPEHPILVMNGDLLTQARFDGLLQFHSEHDAAATMTVREYDFQVPYGVVRMNGSKIACIDEKPVHNFYVNAGIYAISPSALDRIPSDTFYDMPTLFEELIAAEETTAAFPLREYWLDIGRMEEFERAQHEWPSHTGNIA
;
A
#
# COMPACT_ATOMS: atom_id res chain seq x y z
N MET A 1 17.62 -11.26 -12.78
CA MET A 1 18.32 -9.97 -12.97
C MET A 1 17.34 -9.09 -13.73
N MET A 2 16.80 -8.04 -13.10
CA MET A 2 15.81 -7.15 -13.72
C MET A 2 16.39 -6.50 -14.98
N ASP A 3 15.66 -6.52 -16.09
CA ASP A 3 16.01 -5.73 -17.27
C ASP A 3 15.33 -4.36 -17.14
N TRP A 4 16.13 -3.31 -16.92
CA TRP A 4 15.64 -1.94 -16.83
C TRP A 4 14.93 -1.49 -18.11
N ARG A 5 15.12 -2.19 -19.24
CA ARG A 5 14.44 -1.89 -20.51
C ARG A 5 12.93 -2.05 -20.43
N ASP A 6 12.42 -2.91 -19.54
CA ASP A 6 10.98 -3.10 -19.35
C ASP A 6 10.31 -1.85 -18.76
N THR A 7 11.11 -0.97 -18.15
CA THR A 7 10.68 0.25 -17.46
C THR A 7 10.61 1.48 -18.37
N VAL A 8 10.97 1.35 -19.64
CA VAL A 8 11.11 2.49 -20.55
C VAL A 8 9.75 2.94 -21.08
N VAL A 9 9.53 4.25 -21.15
CA VAL A 9 8.36 4.88 -21.80
C VAL A 9 8.81 6.05 -22.69
N ALA A 10 7.98 6.43 -23.66
CA ALA A 10 8.19 7.64 -24.44
C ALA A 10 7.52 8.84 -23.77
N ALA A 11 7.99 10.06 -24.05
CA ALA A 11 7.43 11.27 -23.46
C ALA A 11 5.95 11.52 -23.83
N GLU A 12 5.53 11.02 -25.00
CA GLU A 12 4.16 11.11 -25.51
C GLU A 12 3.25 9.95 -25.07
N THR A 13 3.79 8.95 -24.35
CA THR A 13 2.98 7.87 -23.77
C THR A 13 1.94 8.48 -22.82
N SER A 14 0.72 7.93 -22.82
CA SER A 14 -0.32 8.37 -21.89
C SER A 14 0.08 8.05 -20.44
N LEU A 15 -0.37 8.87 -19.49
CA LEU A 15 -0.15 8.61 -18.07
C LEU A 15 -0.71 7.23 -17.67
N ARG A 16 -1.86 6.83 -18.22
CA ARG A 16 -2.46 5.51 -18.04
C ARG A 16 -1.52 4.37 -18.43
N ASP A 17 -0.97 4.41 -19.64
CA ASP A 17 -0.10 3.34 -20.14
C ASP A 17 1.23 3.30 -19.37
N ALA A 18 1.72 4.48 -18.96
CA ALA A 18 2.91 4.56 -18.12
C ALA A 18 2.67 3.94 -16.72
N ILE A 19 1.50 4.18 -16.11
CA ILE A 19 1.10 3.52 -14.85
C ILE A 19 1.11 2.00 -15.01
N VAL A 20 0.49 1.48 -16.07
CA VAL A 20 0.46 0.03 -16.33
C VAL A 20 1.88 -0.54 -16.46
N ARG A 21 2.81 0.19 -17.08
CA ARG A 21 4.22 -0.24 -17.13
C ARG A 21 4.89 -0.20 -15.77
N ILE A 22 4.67 0.84 -14.98
CA ILE A 22 5.21 0.97 -13.62
C ILE A 22 4.71 -0.18 -12.74
N ASP A 23 3.41 -0.50 -12.78
CA ASP A 23 2.83 -1.60 -12.01
C ASP A 23 3.37 -2.97 -12.42
N ASN A 24 3.56 -3.20 -13.72
CA ASN A 24 4.10 -4.45 -14.24
C ASN A 24 5.61 -4.61 -13.99
N CYS A 25 6.32 -3.52 -13.68
CA CYS A 25 7.75 -3.53 -13.41
C CYS A 25 8.01 -3.35 -11.92
N ALA A 26 8.68 -4.31 -11.28
CA ALA A 26 8.99 -4.19 -9.85
C ALA A 26 10.02 -3.07 -9.49
N THR A 27 10.40 -2.21 -10.44
CA THR A 27 11.30 -1.05 -10.25
C THR A 27 10.58 0.25 -9.92
N GLN A 28 9.25 0.34 -10.04
CA GLN A 28 8.43 1.49 -9.61
C GLN A 28 8.86 2.88 -10.14
N LEU A 29 9.57 2.84 -11.26
CA LEU A 29 10.07 4.00 -11.96
C LEU A 29 9.97 3.69 -13.43
N ALA A 30 9.35 4.57 -14.20
CA ALA A 30 9.48 4.58 -15.64
C ALA A 30 10.58 5.54 -16.08
N LEU A 31 11.49 5.05 -16.92
CA LEU A 31 12.52 5.85 -17.56
C LEU A 31 11.95 6.46 -18.84
N VAL A 32 11.90 7.80 -18.90
CA VAL A 32 11.38 8.49 -20.08
C VAL A 32 12.54 8.74 -21.03
N LEU A 33 12.53 8.07 -22.18
CA LEU A 33 13.57 8.18 -23.19
C LEU A 33 13.09 8.93 -24.43
N ASP A 34 14.00 9.61 -25.11
CA ASP A 34 13.77 10.14 -26.45
C ASP A 34 13.96 9.08 -27.55
N ALA A 35 13.76 9.47 -28.81
CA ALA A 35 13.94 8.61 -29.97
C ALA A 35 15.39 8.12 -30.16
N GLN A 36 16.36 8.77 -29.50
CA GLN A 36 17.78 8.42 -29.50
C GLN A 36 18.19 7.63 -28.24
N GLN A 37 17.23 7.13 -27.43
CA GLN A 37 17.48 6.39 -26.18
C GLN A 37 18.18 7.20 -25.08
N LYS A 38 18.11 8.54 -25.14
CA LYS A 38 18.62 9.41 -24.07
C LYS A 38 17.55 9.66 -23.02
N LEU A 39 17.99 9.74 -21.77
CA LEU A 39 17.10 10.03 -20.65
C LEU A 39 16.64 11.49 -20.71
N VAL A 40 15.33 11.71 -20.87
CA VAL A 40 14.70 13.04 -20.85
C VAL A 40 13.89 13.31 -19.59
N GLY A 41 13.65 12.27 -18.79
CA GLY A 41 12.99 12.39 -17.49
C GLY A 41 12.76 11.04 -16.83
N THR A 42 12.20 11.07 -15.63
CA THR A 42 11.72 9.87 -14.93
C THR A 42 10.31 10.11 -14.44
N LEU A 43 9.51 9.05 -14.40
CA LEU A 43 8.18 9.07 -13.81
C LEU A 43 8.12 8.03 -12.69
N SER A 44 7.98 8.47 -11.46
CA SER A 44 7.82 7.60 -10.28
C SER A 44 6.36 7.51 -9.86
N ASP A 45 6.03 6.52 -9.02
CA ASP A 45 4.71 6.44 -8.38
C ASP A 45 4.33 7.73 -7.64
N GLY A 46 5.31 8.39 -7.01
CA GLY A 46 5.11 9.68 -6.35
C GLY A 46 4.70 10.79 -7.32
N ASP A 47 5.28 10.84 -8.53
CA ASP A 47 4.89 11.80 -9.57
C ASP A 47 3.47 11.55 -10.05
N VAL A 48 3.17 10.30 -10.37
CA VAL A 48 1.82 9.90 -10.78
C VAL A 48 0.83 10.18 -9.65
N ARG A 49 1.18 9.91 -8.37
CA ARG A 49 0.30 10.12 -7.19
C ARG A 49 -0.06 11.58 -7.04
N ARG A 50 0.94 12.45 -7.13
CA ARG A 50 0.76 13.91 -7.13
C ARG A 50 -0.08 14.40 -8.31
N ALA A 51 0.02 13.76 -9.48
CA ALA A 51 -0.82 14.10 -10.64
C ALA A 51 -2.30 13.74 -10.40
N VAL A 52 -2.58 12.55 -9.87
CA VAL A 52 -3.96 12.13 -9.55
C VAL A 52 -4.57 13.01 -8.46
N LEU A 53 -3.81 13.36 -7.42
CA LEU A 53 -4.27 14.29 -6.38
C LEU A 53 -4.54 15.72 -6.89
N ARG A 54 -4.10 16.06 -8.11
CA ARG A 54 -4.35 17.34 -8.78
C ARG A 54 -5.41 17.22 -9.89
N ASP A 55 -6.16 16.12 -9.94
CA ASP A 55 -7.17 15.83 -10.96
C ASP A 55 -6.63 15.87 -12.41
N VAL A 56 -5.37 15.51 -12.60
CA VAL A 56 -4.78 15.38 -13.95
C VAL A 56 -5.39 14.15 -14.65
N SER A 57 -5.84 14.33 -15.88
CA SER A 57 -6.38 13.24 -16.69
C SER A 57 -5.35 12.14 -16.94
N LEU A 58 -5.78 10.88 -16.86
CA LEU A 58 -4.93 9.72 -17.18
C LEU A 58 -4.53 9.65 -18.66
N ASP A 59 -5.22 10.39 -19.53
CA ASP A 59 -4.88 10.46 -20.95
C ASP A 59 -3.83 11.55 -21.24
N THR A 60 -3.40 12.31 -20.22
CA THR A 60 -2.35 13.32 -20.35
C THR A 60 -0.99 12.67 -20.68
N PRO A 61 -0.18 13.26 -21.59
CA PRO A 61 1.17 12.76 -21.87
C PRO A 61 2.10 12.80 -20.66
N VAL A 62 2.94 11.77 -20.51
CA VAL A 62 3.95 11.66 -19.43
C VAL A 62 4.86 12.87 -19.36
N ALA A 63 5.20 13.51 -20.49
CA ALA A 63 6.02 14.71 -20.54
C ALA A 63 5.52 15.85 -19.64
N GLN A 64 4.21 15.93 -19.35
CA GLN A 64 3.64 16.98 -18.52
C GLN A 64 3.76 16.70 -17.02
N VAL A 65 4.00 15.44 -16.64
CA VAL A 65 3.98 14.98 -15.24
C VAL A 65 5.36 14.54 -14.75
N MET A 66 6.23 14.06 -15.65
CA MET A 66 7.54 13.51 -15.30
C MET A 66 8.48 14.50 -14.59
N ASN A 67 9.38 13.97 -13.77
CA ASN A 67 10.56 14.70 -13.32
C ASN A 67 11.55 14.87 -14.49
N ARG A 68 11.69 16.11 -14.98
CA ARG A 68 12.55 16.47 -16.12
C ARG A 68 14.04 16.54 -15.78
N CYS A 69 14.38 16.63 -14.50
CA CYS A 69 15.76 16.72 -14.02
C CYS A 69 16.03 15.60 -13.01
N PRO A 70 15.99 14.32 -13.44
CA PRO A 70 16.29 13.21 -12.55
C PRO A 70 17.76 13.26 -12.13
N ILE A 71 18.03 12.84 -10.89
CA ILE A 71 19.40 12.65 -10.42
C ILE A 71 19.91 11.35 -11.03
N THR A 72 21.10 11.39 -11.62
CA THR A 72 21.71 10.26 -12.32
C THR A 72 23.14 10.03 -11.85
N ALA A 73 23.69 8.86 -12.18
CA ALA A 73 25.10 8.55 -11.96
C ALA A 73 25.73 7.95 -13.23
N ARG A 74 27.06 7.98 -13.33
CA ARG A 74 27.77 7.32 -14.43
C ARG A 74 27.75 5.81 -14.21
N ALA A 75 27.71 5.04 -15.29
CA ALA A 75 27.79 3.58 -15.24
C ALA A 75 29.07 3.05 -14.56
N SER A 76 30.15 3.83 -14.61
CA SER A 76 31.43 3.53 -13.95
C SER A 76 31.48 3.90 -12.46
N SER A 77 30.43 4.51 -11.91
CA SER A 77 30.41 4.94 -10.50
C SER A 77 30.35 3.72 -9.58
N SER A 78 31.12 3.77 -8.49
CA SER A 78 31.11 2.70 -7.48
C SER A 78 29.77 2.62 -6.75
N GLN A 79 29.43 1.45 -6.18
CA GLN A 79 28.23 1.28 -5.36
C GLN A 79 28.17 2.27 -4.18
N CYS A 80 29.31 2.58 -3.56
CA CYS A 80 29.40 3.56 -2.48
C CYS A 80 29.05 4.98 -2.94
N GLU A 81 29.53 5.41 -4.11
CA GLU A 81 29.18 6.72 -4.68
C GLU A 81 27.70 6.79 -5.06
N GLN A 82 27.18 5.74 -5.69
CA GLN A 82 25.75 5.62 -5.99
C GLN A 82 24.91 5.75 -4.72
N LEU A 83 25.25 5.00 -3.67
CA LEU A 83 24.56 5.02 -2.39
C LEU A 83 24.62 6.40 -1.71
N ALA A 84 25.78 7.06 -1.76
CA ALA A 84 25.94 8.40 -1.20
C ALA A 84 25.08 9.44 -1.93
N LEU A 85 25.01 9.37 -3.26
CA LEU A 85 24.11 10.22 -4.06
C LEU A 85 22.65 9.98 -3.69
N MET A 86 22.25 8.71 -3.53
CA MET A 86 20.88 8.36 -3.19
C MET A 86 20.47 8.87 -1.81
N ARG A 87 21.32 8.66 -0.79
CA ARG A 87 21.07 9.13 0.58
C ARG A 87 21.05 10.65 0.69
N ARG A 88 22.00 11.34 0.04
CA ARG A 88 22.10 12.81 0.10
C ARG A 88 20.87 13.50 -0.49
N ASN A 89 20.26 12.89 -1.51
CA ASN A 89 19.14 13.48 -2.22
C ASN A 89 17.79 12.81 -1.90
N VAL A 90 17.77 11.85 -0.97
CA VAL A 90 16.57 11.12 -0.54
C VAL A 90 15.82 10.49 -1.75
N ILE A 91 16.56 9.78 -2.60
CA ILE A 91 16.02 9.08 -3.78
C ILE A 91 16.24 7.57 -3.69
N HIS A 92 15.28 6.81 -4.18
CA HIS A 92 15.31 5.33 -4.16
C HIS A 92 15.73 4.70 -5.48
N HIS A 93 15.78 5.48 -6.56
CA HIS A 93 16.13 5.03 -7.89
C HIS A 93 17.18 5.97 -8.51
N LEU A 94 18.21 5.40 -9.13
CA LEU A 94 19.32 6.13 -9.72
C LEU A 94 19.61 5.58 -11.12
N PRO A 95 19.13 6.26 -12.18
CA PRO A 95 19.47 5.90 -13.56
C PRO A 95 20.99 6.02 -13.79
N LEU A 96 21.56 4.99 -14.42
CA LEU A 96 22.97 4.90 -14.75
C LEU A 96 23.17 5.23 -16.23
N LEU A 97 23.99 6.24 -16.50
CA LEU A 97 24.23 6.76 -17.85
C LEU A 97 25.64 6.42 -18.35
N ASP A 98 25.75 6.22 -19.66
CA ASP A 98 27.04 6.22 -20.36
C ASP A 98 27.58 7.65 -20.62
N GLU A 99 28.72 7.76 -21.31
CA GLU A 99 29.31 9.05 -21.65
C GLU A 99 28.46 9.87 -22.66
N GLN A 100 27.61 9.19 -23.42
CA GLN A 100 26.74 9.76 -24.45
C GLN A 100 25.33 10.12 -23.93
N GLN A 101 25.08 9.95 -22.62
CA GLN A 101 23.79 10.17 -21.93
C GLN A 101 22.69 9.14 -22.25
N HIS A 102 23.06 7.95 -22.73
CA HIS A 102 22.12 6.83 -22.84
C HIS A 102 22.02 6.11 -21.50
N VAL A 103 20.82 5.60 -21.22
CA VAL A 103 20.64 4.72 -20.06
C VAL A 103 21.26 3.36 -20.35
N VAL A 104 22.09 2.89 -19.43
CA VAL A 104 22.70 1.56 -19.48
C VAL A 104 22.34 0.71 -18.26
N GLY A 105 21.72 1.30 -17.24
CA GLY A 105 21.26 0.59 -16.06
C GLY A 105 20.37 1.44 -15.16
N LEU A 106 19.77 0.78 -14.17
CA LEU A 106 19.02 1.41 -13.09
C LEU A 106 19.49 0.80 -11.77
N SER A 107 20.00 1.64 -10.87
CA SER A 107 20.37 1.23 -9.51
C SER A 107 19.23 1.56 -8.55
N THR A 108 18.86 0.62 -7.69
CA THR A 108 17.84 0.83 -6.67
C THR A 108 18.48 0.80 -5.29
N LEU A 109 17.94 1.60 -4.37
CA LEU A 109 18.49 1.67 -3.01
C LEU A 109 18.49 0.29 -2.37
N ASP A 110 17.38 -0.44 -2.52
CA ASP A 110 17.18 -1.78 -1.96
C ASP A 110 18.23 -2.78 -2.49
N ALA A 111 18.61 -2.68 -3.78
CA ALA A 111 19.65 -3.51 -4.36
C ALA A 111 21.06 -3.19 -3.83
N LEU A 112 21.30 -1.95 -3.41
CA LEU A 112 22.60 -1.49 -2.90
C LEU A 112 22.75 -1.63 -1.38
N THR A 113 21.67 -1.49 -0.61
CA THR A 113 21.72 -1.52 0.86
C THR A 113 21.29 -2.84 1.47
N GLY A 114 20.62 -3.70 0.69
CA GLY A 114 19.81 -4.76 1.26
C GLY A 114 18.57 -4.21 1.97
N ILE A 115 17.81 -5.09 2.61
CA ILE A 115 16.58 -4.75 3.33
C ILE A 115 16.91 -3.81 4.50
N ILE A 116 16.43 -2.58 4.45
CA ILE A 116 16.55 -1.60 5.53
C ILE A 116 15.53 -1.96 6.62
N GLU A 117 16.00 -2.30 7.82
CA GLU A 117 15.10 -2.56 8.94
C GLU A 117 14.33 -1.31 9.34
N ARG A 118 13.01 -1.47 9.51
CA ARG A 118 12.09 -0.40 9.90
C ARG A 118 11.81 -0.51 11.39
N PRO A 119 11.96 0.59 12.16
CA PRO A 119 11.67 0.58 13.59
C PRO A 119 10.16 0.62 13.88
N ASN A 120 9.36 0.99 12.88
CA ASN A 120 7.90 1.09 12.96
C ASN A 120 7.26 -0.26 13.33
N TRP A 121 6.25 -0.21 14.18
CA TRP A 121 5.46 -1.38 14.53
C TRP A 121 4.37 -1.62 13.50
N VAL A 122 4.03 -2.88 13.29
CA VAL A 122 2.93 -3.32 12.42
C VAL A 122 1.88 -4.02 13.27
N VAL A 123 0.65 -3.53 13.23
CA VAL A 123 -0.50 -4.15 13.89
C VAL A 123 -1.39 -4.79 12.84
N LEU A 124 -1.57 -6.11 12.91
CA LEU A 124 -2.43 -6.86 11.99
C LEU A 124 -3.73 -7.28 12.71
N MET A 125 -4.87 -6.90 12.16
CA MET A 125 -6.18 -7.18 12.75
C MET A 125 -6.63 -8.59 12.38
N ALA A 126 -6.50 -9.53 13.31
CA ALA A 126 -6.80 -10.96 13.10
C ALA A 126 -7.97 -11.49 13.96
N GLY A 127 -8.78 -10.61 14.56
CA GLY A 127 -9.84 -10.98 15.51
C GLY A 127 -11.25 -11.19 14.94
N GLY A 128 -11.46 -11.01 13.64
CA GLY A 128 -12.80 -11.06 13.01
C GLY A 128 -13.43 -12.45 12.94
N LEU A 129 -14.76 -12.53 13.12
CA LEU A 129 -15.54 -13.79 13.04
C LEU A 129 -15.66 -14.37 11.63
N GLY A 130 -15.48 -13.56 10.58
CA GLY A 130 -15.52 -14.00 9.20
C GLY A 130 -16.85 -14.65 8.77
N GLU A 131 -17.99 -14.24 9.32
CA GLU A 131 -19.27 -14.96 9.19
C GLU A 131 -19.75 -15.11 7.73
N ARG A 132 -19.39 -14.17 6.86
CA ARG A 132 -19.75 -14.17 5.43
C ARG A 132 -19.02 -15.24 4.62
N LEU A 133 -18.01 -15.88 5.20
CA LEU A 133 -17.22 -16.96 4.58
C LEU A 133 -17.55 -18.33 5.18
N ARG A 134 -18.60 -18.44 6.00
CA ARG A 134 -19.06 -19.76 6.47
C ARG A 134 -19.44 -20.63 5.26
N PRO A 135 -19.13 -21.95 5.29
CA PRO A 135 -18.66 -22.71 6.45
C PRO A 135 -17.12 -22.68 6.67
N LEU A 136 -16.33 -22.05 5.79
CA LEU A 136 -14.86 -22.07 5.89
C LEU A 136 -14.34 -21.51 7.22
N THR A 137 -15.07 -20.55 7.79
CA THR A 137 -14.69 -19.83 9.02
C THR A 137 -15.28 -20.40 10.31
N GLU A 138 -15.96 -21.56 10.26
CA GLU A 138 -16.51 -22.18 11.46
C GLU A 138 -15.41 -22.72 12.39
N SER A 139 -14.42 -23.40 11.83
CA SER A 139 -13.30 -24.02 12.57
C SER A 139 -11.95 -23.38 12.31
N CYS A 140 -11.90 -22.33 11.47
CA CYS A 140 -10.68 -21.63 11.08
C CYS A 140 -10.91 -20.11 11.11
N PRO A 141 -10.06 -19.31 11.79
CA PRO A 141 -10.14 -17.86 11.67
C PRO A 141 -10.01 -17.43 10.21
N LYS A 142 -10.74 -16.40 9.79
CA LYS A 142 -10.65 -15.86 8.42
C LYS A 142 -9.20 -15.57 7.97
N PRO A 143 -8.34 -14.90 8.78
CA PRO A 143 -6.93 -14.66 8.41
C PRO A 143 -6.10 -15.95 8.24
N MET A 144 -6.58 -17.08 8.74
CA MET A 144 -5.92 -18.39 8.65
C MET A 144 -6.38 -19.23 7.46
N LEU A 145 -7.38 -18.77 6.69
CA LEU A 145 -7.73 -19.41 5.43
C LEU A 145 -6.54 -19.37 4.47
N THR A 146 -6.33 -20.46 3.75
CA THR A 146 -5.13 -20.65 2.94
C THR A 146 -5.33 -20.20 1.50
N ILE A 147 -4.39 -19.43 0.97
CA ILE A 147 -4.29 -19.01 -0.42
C ILE A 147 -2.92 -19.42 -0.95
N ALA A 148 -2.87 -20.07 -2.10
CA ALA A 148 -1.63 -20.59 -2.68
C ALA A 148 -0.80 -21.47 -1.70
N GLY A 149 -1.49 -22.21 -0.82
CA GLY A 149 -0.85 -23.09 0.17
C GLY A 149 -0.40 -22.44 1.48
N LYS A 150 -0.60 -21.12 1.66
CA LYS A 150 -0.23 -20.38 2.89
C LYS A 150 -1.42 -19.63 3.48
N PRO A 151 -1.51 -19.45 4.81
CA PRO A 151 -2.52 -18.58 5.42
C PRO A 151 -2.47 -17.14 4.87
N ILE A 152 -3.63 -16.48 4.72
CA ILE A 152 -3.70 -15.06 4.32
C ILE A 152 -2.80 -14.19 5.21
N LEU A 153 -2.88 -14.37 6.53
CA LEU A 153 -2.08 -13.61 7.49
C LEU A 153 -0.58 -13.87 7.35
N GLU A 154 -0.18 -15.07 6.90
CA GLU A 154 1.22 -15.39 6.62
C GLU A 154 1.70 -14.64 5.37
N CYS A 155 0.90 -14.62 4.31
CA CYS A 155 1.19 -13.83 3.11
C CYS A 155 1.37 -12.33 3.44
N ILE A 156 0.51 -11.79 4.31
CA ILE A 156 0.60 -10.39 4.77
C ILE A 156 1.90 -10.18 5.57
N LEU A 157 2.18 -11.05 6.55
CA LEU A 157 3.39 -10.98 7.38
C LEU A 157 4.65 -10.98 6.50
N GLU A 158 4.77 -11.94 5.59
CA GLU A 158 5.92 -12.08 4.69
C GLU A 158 6.15 -10.80 3.88
N LYS A 159 5.10 -10.13 3.38
CA LYS A 159 5.22 -8.86 2.66
C LYS A 159 5.80 -7.73 3.50
N PHE A 160 5.41 -7.63 4.77
CA PHE A 160 6.04 -6.68 5.69
C PHE A 160 7.48 -7.07 6.01
N VAL A 161 7.79 -8.36 6.17
CA VAL A 161 9.16 -8.83 6.43
C VAL A 161 10.09 -8.52 5.25
N GLU A 162 9.63 -8.75 4.02
CA GLU A 162 10.34 -8.40 2.78
C GLU A 162 10.67 -6.90 2.71
N GLN A 163 9.78 -6.04 3.25
CA GLN A 163 9.97 -4.58 3.31
C GLN A 163 10.74 -4.09 4.55
N GLY A 164 11.27 -5.00 5.37
CA GLY A 164 12.15 -4.67 6.50
C GLY A 164 11.47 -4.45 7.85
N PHE A 165 10.17 -4.71 7.96
CA PHE A 165 9.48 -4.63 9.26
C PHE A 165 9.79 -5.86 10.11
N ARG A 166 10.00 -5.65 11.42
CA ARG A 166 10.42 -6.70 12.36
C ARG A 166 9.58 -6.78 13.63
N ASN A 167 8.80 -5.74 13.96
CA ASN A 167 8.02 -5.68 15.20
C ASN A 167 6.53 -5.74 14.87
N PHE A 168 5.88 -6.84 15.24
CA PHE A 168 4.51 -7.13 14.88
C PHE A 168 3.64 -7.32 16.12
N PHE A 169 2.39 -6.86 16.00
CA PHE A 169 1.32 -7.07 16.96
C PHE A 169 0.15 -7.70 16.22
N LEU A 170 -0.30 -8.88 16.65
CA LEU A 170 -1.47 -9.55 16.08
C LEU A 170 -2.65 -9.34 17.03
N SER A 171 -3.67 -8.60 16.60
CA SER A 171 -4.91 -8.47 17.36
C SER A 171 -5.77 -9.70 17.16
N VAL A 172 -5.98 -10.48 18.21
CA VAL A 172 -6.64 -11.78 18.15
C VAL A 172 -7.80 -11.86 19.13
N ASN A 173 -8.87 -12.52 18.70
CA ASN A 173 -10.06 -12.78 19.51
C ASN A 173 -10.52 -14.23 19.27
N TYR A 174 -11.46 -14.43 18.33
CA TYR A 174 -12.00 -15.73 18.00
C TYR A 174 -10.91 -16.69 17.51
N LEU A 175 -10.84 -17.90 18.10
CA LEU A 175 -9.86 -18.94 17.75
C LEU A 175 -8.40 -18.44 17.80
N ALA A 176 -8.08 -17.53 18.73
CA ALA A 176 -6.74 -16.94 18.87
C ALA A 176 -5.62 -17.97 19.03
N ASN A 177 -5.91 -19.15 19.60
CA ASN A 177 -4.96 -20.25 19.73
C ASN A 177 -4.45 -20.74 18.36
N VAL A 178 -5.32 -20.81 17.33
CA VAL A 178 -4.91 -21.22 15.97
C VAL A 178 -3.86 -20.27 15.41
N VAL A 179 -4.02 -18.96 15.65
CA VAL A 179 -3.06 -17.94 15.22
C VAL A 179 -1.76 -18.04 16.05
N ARG A 180 -1.86 -18.22 17.37
CA ARG A 180 -0.67 -18.35 18.24
C ARG A 180 0.16 -19.58 17.91
N ASP A 181 -0.48 -20.71 17.73
CA ASP A 181 0.19 -21.98 17.44
C ASP A 181 0.93 -21.92 16.10
N HIS A 182 0.39 -21.20 15.11
CA HIS A 182 1.01 -21.05 13.79
C HIS A 182 2.16 -20.04 13.76
N PHE A 183 2.00 -18.89 14.42
CA PHE A 183 2.95 -17.77 14.33
C PHE A 183 3.99 -17.73 15.47
N GLY A 184 3.68 -18.29 16.64
CA GLY A 184 4.57 -18.29 17.79
C GLY A 184 5.08 -16.89 18.15
N ASP A 185 6.38 -16.77 18.43
CA ASP A 185 7.04 -15.49 18.69
C ASP A 185 7.54 -14.77 17.43
N GLY A 186 7.31 -15.34 16.24
CA GLY A 186 7.78 -14.82 14.96
C GLY A 186 9.21 -15.21 14.57
N SER A 187 9.91 -15.99 15.40
CA SER A 187 11.32 -16.34 15.18
C SER A 187 11.56 -17.10 13.85
N ARG A 188 10.57 -17.86 13.36
CA ARG A 188 10.58 -18.51 12.04
C ARG A 188 10.79 -17.54 10.87
N TRP A 189 10.35 -16.29 11.01
CA TRP A 189 10.50 -15.25 9.99
C TRP A 189 11.57 -14.21 10.36
N GLY A 190 12.32 -14.42 11.44
CA GLY A 190 13.30 -13.44 11.93
C GLY A 190 12.66 -12.15 12.44
N VAL A 191 11.43 -12.23 12.95
CA VAL A 191 10.67 -11.08 13.48
C VAL A 191 10.23 -11.34 14.92
N ARG A 192 9.73 -10.30 15.58
CA ARG A 192 9.11 -10.37 16.90
C ARG A 192 7.62 -10.17 16.79
N ILE A 193 6.85 -11.14 17.25
CA ILE A 193 5.39 -11.09 17.30
C ILE A 193 4.93 -10.97 18.76
N GLN A 194 4.03 -10.04 19.01
CA GLN A 194 3.26 -9.92 20.25
C GLN A 194 1.77 -10.03 19.93
N TYR A 195 0.97 -10.45 20.90
CA TYR A 195 -0.47 -10.66 20.71
C TYR A 195 -1.26 -9.64 21.52
N LEU A 196 -2.21 -8.97 20.87
CA LEU A 196 -3.20 -8.12 21.51
C LEU A 196 -4.47 -8.95 21.67
N GLU A 197 -4.67 -9.48 22.87
CA GLU A 197 -5.80 -10.38 23.16
C GLU A 197 -7.05 -9.58 23.51
N GLU A 198 -8.02 -9.60 22.62
CA GLU A 198 -9.31 -8.94 22.80
C GLU A 198 -10.28 -9.87 23.55
N ASN A 199 -10.59 -9.57 24.80
CA ASN A 199 -11.62 -10.30 25.58
C ASN A 199 -13.06 -10.02 25.10
N LYS A 200 -13.24 -8.90 24.39
CA LYS A 200 -14.48 -8.47 23.74
C LYS A 200 -14.09 -7.73 22.47
N ARG A 201 -15.02 -7.57 21.54
CA ARG A 201 -14.75 -6.83 20.29
C ARG A 201 -14.50 -5.35 20.62
N LEU A 202 -13.24 -4.90 20.52
CA LEU A 202 -12.85 -3.51 20.76
C LEU A 202 -12.86 -2.67 19.48
N GLY A 203 -13.00 -3.30 18.31
CA GLY A 203 -12.94 -2.60 17.03
C GLY A 203 -11.50 -2.38 16.57
N THR A 204 -11.37 -1.92 15.34
CA THR A 204 -10.10 -1.81 14.61
C THR A 204 -9.11 -0.84 15.25
N ALA A 205 -9.59 0.27 15.79
CA ALA A 205 -8.75 1.22 16.51
C ALA A 205 -8.69 0.89 18.01
N GLY A 206 -9.79 0.41 18.62
CA GLY A 206 -9.84 0.10 20.04
C GLY A 206 -8.88 -1.01 20.46
N ALA A 207 -8.55 -1.95 19.58
CA ALA A 207 -7.50 -2.93 19.81
C ALA A 207 -6.12 -2.29 20.09
N LEU A 208 -5.84 -1.12 19.52
CA LEU A 208 -4.59 -0.39 19.74
C LEU A 208 -4.46 0.11 21.19
N SER A 209 -5.57 0.25 21.92
CA SER A 209 -5.56 0.58 23.35
C SER A 209 -4.93 -0.51 24.23
N LEU A 210 -4.73 -1.72 23.69
CA LEU A 210 -4.07 -2.84 24.38
C LEU A 210 -2.54 -2.76 24.29
N LEU A 211 -1.98 -1.82 23.52
CA LEU A 211 -0.54 -1.58 23.49
C LEU A 211 -0.07 -1.10 24.87
N THR A 212 0.88 -1.83 25.47
CA THR A 212 1.38 -1.53 26.82
C THR A 212 2.37 -0.37 26.86
N THR A 213 2.96 -0.04 25.73
CA THR A 213 3.98 1.00 25.59
C THR A 213 3.68 1.87 24.39
N ARG A 214 3.96 3.18 24.52
CA ARG A 214 3.83 4.12 23.43
C ARG A 214 4.93 3.87 22.38
N PRO A 215 4.60 3.75 21.09
CA PRO A 215 5.60 3.64 20.04
C PRO A 215 6.37 4.95 19.87
N GLU A 216 7.65 4.86 19.52
CA GLU A 216 8.49 6.04 19.22
C GLU A 216 8.26 6.58 17.79
N HIS A 217 7.77 5.73 16.89
CA HIS A 217 7.53 6.04 15.48
C HIS A 217 6.06 5.76 15.12
N PRO A 218 5.55 6.33 14.01
CA PRO A 218 4.23 5.96 13.50
C PRO A 218 4.08 4.45 13.33
N ILE A 219 2.92 3.92 13.69
CA ILE A 219 2.61 2.50 13.52
C ILE A 219 1.81 2.30 12.25
N LEU A 220 1.99 1.13 11.64
CA LEU A 220 1.15 0.67 10.56
C LEU A 220 0.08 -0.24 11.12
N VAL A 221 -1.16 -0.06 10.68
CA VAL A 221 -2.28 -0.91 11.04
C VAL A 221 -2.92 -1.43 9.77
N MET A 222 -3.16 -2.74 9.69
CA MET A 222 -3.73 -3.36 8.50
C MET A 222 -4.71 -4.47 8.88
N ASN A 223 -5.81 -4.57 8.14
CA ASN A 223 -6.74 -5.68 8.31
C ASN A 223 -6.09 -7.02 7.88
N GLY A 224 -6.28 -8.07 8.68
CA GLY A 224 -5.64 -9.38 8.46
C GLY A 224 -6.30 -10.24 7.37
N ASP A 225 -7.28 -9.70 6.65
CA ASP A 225 -7.99 -10.33 5.54
C ASP A 225 -7.73 -9.63 4.19
N LEU A 226 -6.69 -8.80 4.15
CA LEU A 226 -6.38 -7.97 3.01
C LEU A 226 -5.10 -8.44 2.30
N LEU A 227 -5.22 -8.80 1.02
CA LEU A 227 -4.06 -9.04 0.18
C LEU A 227 -3.69 -7.79 -0.60
N THR A 228 -2.41 -7.41 -0.57
CA THR A 228 -1.95 -6.22 -1.27
C THR A 228 -0.47 -6.29 -1.67
N GLN A 229 -0.12 -5.56 -2.72
CA GLN A 229 1.26 -5.28 -3.13
C GLN A 229 1.70 -3.86 -2.71
N ALA A 230 0.98 -3.25 -1.75
CA ALA A 230 1.29 -1.91 -1.25
C ALA A 230 2.73 -1.80 -0.74
N ARG A 231 3.36 -0.68 -1.08
CA ARG A 231 4.62 -0.24 -0.45
C ARG A 231 4.35 0.57 0.80
N PHE A 232 4.63 -0.04 1.93
CA PHE A 232 4.38 0.54 3.25
C PHE A 232 5.35 1.67 3.58
N ASP A 233 6.53 1.68 2.98
CA ASP A 233 7.45 2.81 3.08
C ASP A 233 6.94 4.05 2.37
N GLY A 234 6.29 3.89 1.21
CA GLY A 234 5.63 4.99 0.50
C GLY A 234 4.49 5.60 1.32
N LEU A 235 3.74 4.75 2.04
CA LEU A 235 2.71 5.20 2.99
C LEU A 235 3.33 5.97 4.16
N LEU A 236 4.39 5.45 4.79
CA LEU A 236 5.08 6.14 5.90
C LEU A 236 5.73 7.45 5.47
N GLN A 237 6.33 7.49 4.28
CA GLN A 237 6.89 8.72 3.72
C GLN A 237 5.79 9.76 3.50
N PHE A 238 4.70 9.37 2.84
CA PHE A 238 3.58 10.27 2.60
C PHE A 238 2.97 10.79 3.91
N HIS A 239 2.82 9.93 4.91
CA HIS A 239 2.36 10.30 6.25
C HIS A 239 3.27 11.36 6.89
N SER A 240 4.59 11.17 6.80
CA SER A 240 5.59 12.11 7.33
C SER A 240 5.65 13.42 6.55
N GLU A 241 5.55 13.38 5.22
CA GLU A 241 5.60 14.58 4.36
C GLU A 241 4.42 15.53 4.61
N HIS A 242 3.28 14.99 5.06
CA HIS A 242 2.07 15.76 5.35
C HIS A 242 1.92 16.08 6.85
N ASP A 243 2.88 15.69 7.70
CA ASP A 243 2.81 15.82 9.17
C ASP A 243 1.46 15.34 9.73
N ALA A 244 0.97 14.21 9.20
CA ALA A 244 -0.37 13.72 9.50
C ALA A 244 -0.40 13.02 10.87
N ALA A 245 -1.41 13.34 11.70
CA ALA A 245 -1.73 12.56 12.89
C ALA A 245 -2.16 11.13 12.51
N ALA A 246 -2.91 10.99 11.41
CA ALA A 246 -3.29 9.71 10.84
C ALA A 246 -3.40 9.77 9.31
N THR A 247 -2.99 8.71 8.64
CA THR A 247 -3.14 8.56 7.19
C THR A 247 -3.93 7.30 6.89
N MET A 248 -5.03 7.45 6.14
CA MET A 248 -5.85 6.35 5.65
C MET A 248 -5.46 6.01 4.22
N THR A 249 -5.18 4.75 3.95
CA THR A 249 -5.05 4.27 2.57
C THR A 249 -6.44 4.15 1.95
N VAL A 250 -6.61 4.70 0.75
CA VAL A 250 -7.88 4.69 0.03
C VAL A 250 -7.72 4.09 -1.36
N ARG A 251 -8.77 3.42 -1.86
CA ARG A 251 -8.81 2.82 -3.19
C ARG A 251 -9.91 3.45 -4.02
N GLU A 252 -9.66 3.75 -5.29
CA GLU A 252 -10.71 4.19 -6.20
C GLU A 252 -11.68 3.03 -6.49
N TYR A 253 -12.98 3.33 -6.44
CA TYR A 253 -14.07 2.40 -6.65
C TYR A 253 -15.08 3.01 -7.61
N ASP A 254 -15.25 2.35 -8.75
CA ASP A 254 -16.17 2.75 -9.79
C ASP A 254 -17.52 2.05 -9.60
N PHE A 255 -18.58 2.83 -9.45
CA PHE A 255 -19.94 2.34 -9.42
C PHE A 255 -20.69 2.77 -10.68
N GLN A 256 -20.94 1.81 -11.57
CA GLN A 256 -21.81 2.04 -12.72
C GLN A 256 -23.26 1.76 -12.35
N VAL A 257 -24.12 2.75 -12.53
CA VAL A 257 -25.56 2.52 -12.51
C VAL A 257 -25.93 1.82 -13.82
N PRO A 258 -26.53 0.62 -13.84
CA PRO A 258 -26.82 -0.09 -15.09
C PRO A 258 -28.03 0.45 -15.86
N TYR A 259 -28.53 1.64 -15.48
CA TYR A 259 -29.75 2.27 -15.99
C TYR A 259 -29.49 3.76 -16.29
N GLY A 260 -30.41 4.37 -17.04
CA GLY A 260 -30.50 5.82 -17.17
C GLY A 260 -30.90 6.49 -15.85
N VAL A 261 -30.01 7.32 -15.30
CA VAL A 261 -30.27 8.14 -14.10
C VAL A 261 -30.95 9.43 -14.53
N VAL A 262 -32.21 9.58 -14.11
CA VAL A 262 -33.02 10.77 -14.40
C VAL A 262 -32.97 11.72 -13.20
N ARG A 263 -32.41 12.93 -13.39
CA ARG A 263 -32.55 14.02 -12.41
C ARG A 263 -33.82 14.82 -12.72
N MET A 264 -34.63 15.06 -11.69
CA MET A 264 -35.91 15.75 -11.81
C MET A 264 -35.94 17.01 -10.96
N ASN A 265 -36.58 18.07 -11.47
CA ASN A 265 -36.93 19.27 -10.72
C ASN A 265 -38.45 19.33 -10.57
N GLY A 266 -38.97 18.82 -9.45
CA GLY A 266 -40.41 18.57 -9.29
C GLY A 266 -40.88 17.49 -10.25
N SER A 267 -41.79 17.82 -11.16
CA SER A 267 -42.30 16.91 -12.20
C SER A 267 -41.56 16.99 -13.55
N LYS A 268 -40.63 17.95 -13.72
CA LYS A 268 -39.88 18.13 -14.97
C LYS A 268 -38.58 17.33 -14.95
N ILE A 269 -38.28 16.65 -16.05
CA ILE A 269 -36.98 16.02 -16.28
C ILE A 269 -35.95 17.12 -16.53
N ALA A 270 -34.88 17.14 -15.74
CA ALA A 270 -33.78 18.10 -15.87
C ALA A 270 -32.63 17.53 -16.72
N CYS A 271 -32.18 16.30 -16.43
CA CYS A 271 -31.21 15.59 -17.26
C CYS A 271 -31.40 14.08 -17.15
N ILE A 272 -30.87 13.35 -18.14
CA ILE A 272 -30.79 11.89 -18.15
C ILE A 272 -29.34 11.54 -18.46
N ASP A 273 -28.69 10.86 -17.52
CA ASP A 273 -27.37 10.27 -17.72
C ASP A 273 -27.55 8.77 -17.96
N GLU A 274 -27.19 8.28 -19.15
CA GLU A 274 -27.29 6.85 -19.46
C GLU A 274 -26.08 6.11 -18.90
N LYS A 275 -26.35 5.11 -18.06
CA LYS A 275 -25.33 4.26 -17.42
C LYS A 275 -24.13 5.03 -16.82
N PRO A 276 -24.38 6.08 -16.01
CA PRO A 276 -23.30 6.88 -15.46
C PRO A 276 -22.40 6.03 -14.58
N VAL A 277 -21.11 6.33 -14.64
CA VAL A 277 -20.10 5.81 -13.74
C VAL A 277 -19.81 6.88 -12.70
N HIS A 278 -19.85 6.50 -11.43
CA HIS A 278 -19.50 7.34 -10.31
C HIS A 278 -18.23 6.80 -9.66
N ASN A 279 -17.22 7.66 -9.51
CA ASN A 279 -15.95 7.30 -8.90
C ASN A 279 -15.94 7.74 -7.45
N PHE A 280 -15.54 6.85 -6.56
CA PHE A 280 -15.44 7.10 -5.12
C PHE A 280 -14.10 6.61 -4.60
N TYR A 281 -13.66 7.16 -3.47
CA TYR A 281 -12.57 6.57 -2.69
C TYR A 281 -13.15 5.78 -1.53
N VAL A 282 -12.79 4.50 -1.45
CA VAL A 282 -13.17 3.62 -0.34
C VAL A 282 -11.97 3.37 0.58
N ASN A 283 -12.25 3.16 1.86
CA ASN A 283 -11.23 2.81 2.84
C ASN A 283 -10.61 1.45 2.48
N ALA A 284 -9.29 1.43 2.31
CA ALA A 284 -8.54 0.25 1.92
C ALA A 284 -8.14 -0.65 3.10
N GLY A 285 -8.44 -0.27 4.35
CA GLY A 285 -8.12 -1.07 5.53
C GLY A 285 -6.63 -1.10 5.90
N ILE A 286 -5.86 -0.10 5.45
CA ILE A 286 -4.44 0.10 5.78
C ILE A 286 -4.29 1.54 6.28
N TYR A 287 -3.54 1.72 7.37
CA TYR A 287 -3.41 3.01 8.05
C TYR A 287 -1.98 3.22 8.55
N ALA A 288 -1.52 4.47 8.54
CA ALA A 288 -0.36 4.93 9.31
C ALA A 288 -0.84 5.88 10.41
N ILE A 289 -0.53 5.56 11.66
CA ILE A 289 -1.03 6.30 12.83
C ILE A 289 0.16 6.83 13.62
N SER A 290 0.22 8.15 13.81
CA SER A 290 1.24 8.76 14.66
C SER A 290 1.02 8.42 16.13
N PRO A 291 2.08 8.36 16.95
CA PRO A 291 1.94 8.06 18.38
C PRO A 291 1.02 9.02 19.13
N SER A 292 0.84 10.27 18.67
CA SER A 292 -0.09 11.25 19.23
C SER A 292 -1.56 10.87 19.02
N ALA A 293 -1.91 10.35 17.85
CA ALA A 293 -3.28 9.97 17.54
C ALA A 293 -3.78 8.79 18.39
N LEU A 294 -2.88 7.95 18.92
CA LEU A 294 -3.23 6.87 19.83
C LEU A 294 -3.82 7.38 21.16
N ASP A 295 -3.48 8.61 21.57
CA ASP A 295 -3.98 9.21 22.82
C ASP A 295 -5.49 9.53 22.75
N ARG A 296 -6.08 9.53 21.54
CA ARG A 296 -7.52 9.71 21.30
C ARG A 296 -8.32 8.42 21.48
N ILE A 297 -7.66 7.27 21.50
CA ILE A 297 -8.37 5.98 21.51
C ILE A 297 -8.78 5.64 22.95
N PRO A 298 -10.09 5.54 23.25
CA PRO A 298 -10.55 5.21 24.59
C PRO A 298 -10.22 3.74 24.93
N SER A 299 -9.78 3.50 26.17
CA SER A 299 -9.55 2.14 26.65
C SER A 299 -10.85 1.35 26.82
N ASP A 300 -10.76 0.03 26.59
CA ASP A 300 -11.84 -0.94 26.86
C ASP A 300 -13.21 -0.59 26.21
N THR A 301 -13.19 0.15 25.11
CA THR A 301 -14.40 0.60 24.40
C THR A 301 -14.34 0.19 22.94
N PHE A 302 -15.50 -0.12 22.36
CA PHE A 302 -15.58 -0.34 20.92
C PHE A 302 -15.26 0.96 20.18
N TYR A 303 -14.22 0.94 19.36
CA TYR A 303 -13.72 2.11 18.66
C TYR A 303 -13.11 1.65 17.33
N ASP A 304 -13.65 2.11 16.20
CA ASP A 304 -13.17 1.73 14.87
C ASP A 304 -12.36 2.85 14.23
N MET A 305 -11.57 2.51 13.21
CA MET A 305 -10.75 3.46 12.46
C MET A 305 -11.56 4.66 11.92
N PRO A 306 -12.74 4.52 11.30
CA PRO A 306 -13.52 5.69 10.87
C PRO A 306 -13.84 6.65 12.02
N THR A 307 -14.18 6.13 13.20
CA THR A 307 -14.44 6.97 14.39
C THR A 307 -13.20 7.72 14.84
N LEU A 308 -12.01 7.08 14.81
CA LEU A 308 -10.74 7.76 15.08
C LEU A 308 -10.51 8.92 14.11
N PHE A 309 -10.72 8.70 12.81
CA PHE A 309 -10.55 9.75 11.80
C PHE A 309 -11.57 10.88 11.96
N GLU A 310 -12.83 10.56 12.26
CA GLU A 310 -13.86 11.57 12.56
C GLU A 310 -13.46 12.44 13.76
N GLU A 311 -12.93 11.85 14.83
CA GLU A 311 -12.47 12.59 16.01
C GLU A 311 -11.25 13.48 15.70
N LEU A 312 -10.26 12.97 14.96
CA LEU A 312 -9.09 13.75 14.54
C LEU A 312 -9.49 14.94 13.65
N ILE A 313 -10.42 14.73 12.71
CA ILE A 313 -10.96 15.80 11.86
C ILE A 313 -11.69 16.85 12.71
N ALA A 314 -12.53 16.41 13.66
CA ALA A 314 -13.25 17.31 14.55
C ALA A 314 -12.31 18.10 15.49
N ALA A 315 -11.14 17.54 15.81
CA ALA A 315 -10.09 18.18 16.60
C ALA A 315 -9.16 19.07 15.76
N GLU A 316 -9.43 19.23 14.45
CA GLU A 316 -8.58 19.96 13.49
C GLU A 316 -7.13 19.42 13.41
N GLU A 317 -6.93 18.14 13.74
CA GLU A 317 -5.65 17.46 13.55
C GLU A 317 -5.50 17.03 12.08
N THR A 318 -4.26 17.05 11.57
CA THR A 318 -4.02 16.75 10.16
C THR A 318 -4.26 15.27 9.87
N THR A 319 -5.30 14.97 9.11
CA THR A 319 -5.54 13.63 8.54
C THR A 319 -5.24 13.64 7.05
N ALA A 320 -4.64 12.57 6.54
CA ALA A 320 -4.32 12.45 5.12
C ALA A 320 -4.93 11.19 4.49
N ALA A 321 -5.24 11.26 3.18
CA ALA A 321 -5.68 10.12 2.38
C ALA A 321 -4.56 9.72 1.41
N PHE A 322 -4.13 8.45 1.45
CA PHE A 322 -3.10 7.89 0.58
C PHE A 322 -3.75 7.02 -0.50
N PRO A 323 -3.84 7.48 -1.77
CA PRO A 323 -4.43 6.69 -2.84
C PRO A 323 -3.53 5.50 -3.18
N LEU A 324 -4.07 4.28 -3.05
CA LEU A 324 -3.40 3.02 -3.36
C LEU A 324 -3.63 2.63 -4.82
N ARG A 325 -2.54 2.27 -5.52
CA ARG A 325 -2.59 1.86 -6.94
C ARG A 325 -2.28 0.40 -7.15
N GLU A 326 -1.37 -0.08 -6.32
CA GLU A 326 -0.91 -1.45 -6.26
C GLU A 326 -2.09 -2.41 -6.05
N TYR A 327 -1.86 -3.69 -6.32
CA TYR A 327 -2.87 -4.73 -6.12
C TYR A 327 -3.47 -4.66 -4.70
N TRP A 328 -4.79 -4.80 -4.61
CA TRP A 328 -5.55 -4.74 -3.36
C TRP A 328 -6.80 -5.60 -3.49
N LEU A 329 -6.97 -6.54 -2.56
CA LEU A 329 -8.13 -7.41 -2.48
C LEU A 329 -8.54 -7.66 -1.03
N ASP A 330 -9.69 -7.11 -0.64
CA ASP A 330 -10.38 -7.46 0.61
C ASP A 330 -11.16 -8.77 0.42
N ILE A 331 -10.76 -9.80 1.17
CA ILE A 331 -11.34 -11.13 1.05
C ILE A 331 -12.64 -11.21 1.86
N GLY A 332 -13.66 -10.42 1.52
CA GLY A 332 -14.88 -10.29 2.31
C GLY A 332 -15.86 -11.46 2.22
N ARG A 333 -15.97 -12.09 1.05
CA ARG A 333 -16.95 -13.14 0.71
C ARG A 333 -16.29 -14.21 -0.17
N MET A 334 -17.10 -15.23 -0.52
CA MET A 334 -16.60 -16.40 -1.23
C MET A 334 -16.02 -16.06 -2.61
N GLU A 335 -16.66 -15.15 -3.35
CA GLU A 335 -16.21 -14.72 -4.67
C GLU A 335 -14.81 -14.08 -4.60
N GLU A 336 -14.56 -13.22 -3.61
CA GLU A 336 -13.24 -12.60 -3.41
C GLU A 336 -12.21 -13.63 -2.96
N PHE A 337 -12.59 -14.60 -2.12
CA PHE A 337 -11.71 -15.71 -1.74
C PHE A 337 -11.31 -16.58 -2.94
N GLU A 338 -12.26 -16.93 -3.80
CA GLU A 338 -12.01 -17.69 -5.03
C GLU A 338 -11.13 -16.90 -6.01
N ARG A 339 -11.39 -15.60 -6.18
CA ARG A 339 -10.53 -14.72 -6.99
C ARG A 339 -9.11 -14.69 -6.46
N ALA A 340 -8.95 -14.57 -5.15
CA ALA A 340 -7.64 -14.55 -4.52
C ALA A 340 -6.83 -15.82 -4.79
N GLN A 341 -7.49 -17.00 -4.88
CA GLN A 341 -6.79 -18.25 -5.25
C GLN A 341 -6.18 -18.23 -6.64
N HIS A 342 -6.78 -17.51 -7.58
CA HIS A 342 -6.32 -17.43 -8.97
C HIS A 342 -5.36 -16.26 -9.18
N GLU A 343 -5.64 -15.10 -8.59
CA GLU A 343 -4.90 -13.86 -8.80
C GLU A 343 -3.64 -13.78 -7.91
N TRP A 344 -3.68 -14.23 -6.66
CA TRP A 344 -2.54 -14.05 -5.75
C TRP A 344 -1.26 -14.80 -6.16
N PRO A 345 -1.31 -16.05 -6.67
CA PRO A 345 -0.11 -16.78 -7.07
C PRO A 345 0.78 -16.07 -8.11
N SER A 346 0.21 -15.23 -8.98
CA SER A 346 1.00 -14.46 -9.95
C SER A 346 1.82 -13.34 -9.29
N HIS A 347 1.44 -12.93 -8.08
CA HIS A 347 2.08 -11.87 -7.32
C HIS A 347 3.07 -12.39 -6.26
N THR A 348 3.15 -13.71 -6.07
CA THR A 348 4.11 -14.35 -5.15
C THR A 348 5.35 -14.89 -5.85
N GLY A 349 5.44 -14.78 -7.19
CA GLY A 349 6.63 -14.98 -8.02
C GLY A 349 7.60 -16.07 -7.55
N ASN A 350 7.40 -17.33 -7.98
CA ASN A 350 8.33 -18.47 -7.87
C ASN A 350 9.24 -18.45 -6.62
N ILE A 351 8.64 -18.67 -5.46
CA ILE A 351 9.37 -19.29 -4.34
C ILE A 351 9.36 -20.79 -4.63
N ALA A 352 10.35 -21.22 -5.42
CA ALA A 352 10.71 -22.63 -5.55
C ALA A 352 11.66 -23.04 -4.42
#